data_AF-A0A8S4A7N8-F1
#
_entry.id   AF-A0A8S4A7N8-F1
#
_cell.length_a   1.000
_cell.length_b   1.000
_cell.length_c   1.000
_cell.angle_alpha   90.00
_cell.angle_beta   90.00
_cell.angle_gamma   90.00
#
_symmetry.space_group_name_H-M   'P 1'
#
loop_
_entity.id
_entity.type
_entity.pdbx_description
1 polymer ?
#
loop_
_entity_poly.entity_id
_entity_poly.type
_entity_poly.pdbx_seq_one_letter_code
_entity_poly.pdbx_strand_id
1 'polypeptide(L)'
;MPAAGYRGVDYLLFGYFLIQIPATLLFDTQGVYGEWLYPSFLRSLRHHYLETYKDPFLANAWNHPWFLSFCLLEHYLAMPFYVWAAYCYYYGAVNKPVIVIPALIYSVHTITAVIAIWTMALLADFSKIQEPAPTNFTQRLLLCFAYSPFFIVPMVNAVDSFLLTQKRKND
;
A
#
# COMPACT_ATOMS: atom_id res chain seq x y z
N MET A 1 14.51 3.36 23.45
CA MET A 1 15.66 3.68 22.58
C MET A 1 15.79 2.56 21.55
N PRO A 2 16.02 2.85 20.27
CA PRO A 2 16.35 1.82 19.30
C PRO A 2 17.61 1.07 19.79
N ALA A 3 17.56 -0.26 19.74
CA ALA A 3 18.66 -1.10 20.19
C ALA A 3 19.92 -0.88 19.32
N ALA A 4 21.09 -1.28 19.82
CA ALA A 4 22.32 -1.26 19.03
C ALA A 4 22.10 -1.96 17.66
N GLY A 5 22.61 -1.37 16.57
CA GLY A 5 22.47 -1.91 15.22
C GLY A 5 21.20 -1.51 14.46
N TYR A 6 20.44 -0.51 14.92
CA TYR A 6 19.27 0.02 14.21
C TYR A 6 19.66 0.80 12.95
N ARG A 7 19.11 0.44 11.79
CA ARG A 7 19.53 0.96 10.48
C ARG A 7 18.59 2.06 9.99
N GLY A 8 19.09 2.93 9.10
CA GLY A 8 18.25 3.98 8.47
C GLY A 8 16.99 3.43 7.79
N VAL A 9 17.12 2.27 7.14
CA VAL A 9 16.00 1.56 6.51
C VAL A 9 14.96 1.10 7.53
N ASP A 10 15.36 0.72 8.75
CA ASP A 10 14.42 0.31 9.79
C ASP A 10 13.51 1.48 10.24
N TYR A 11 14.01 2.73 10.24
CA TYR A 11 13.17 3.92 10.49
C TYR A 11 12.14 4.16 9.39
N LEU A 12 12.58 4.07 8.13
CA LEU A 12 11.70 4.23 6.97
C LEU A 12 10.57 3.19 7.01
N LEU A 13 10.92 1.92 7.24
CA LEU A 13 9.96 0.82 7.24
C LEU A 13 9.04 0.86 8.46
N PHE A 14 9.56 1.23 9.63
CA PHE A 14 8.73 1.47 10.81
C PHE A 14 7.67 2.55 10.54
N GLY A 15 8.09 3.72 10.03
CA GLY A 15 7.18 4.81 9.70
C GLY A 15 6.16 4.43 8.63
N TYR A 16 6.60 3.72 7.59
CA TYR A 16 5.73 3.22 6.53
C TYR A 16 4.62 2.32 7.07
N PHE A 17 4.97 1.24 7.79
CA PHE A 17 3.96 0.32 8.33
C PHE A 17 3.06 0.98 9.37
N LEU A 18 3.58 1.95 10.12
CA LEU A 18 2.78 2.71 11.08
C LEU A 18 1.74 3.61 10.39
N ILE A 19 2.09 4.23 9.26
CA ILE A 19 1.18 5.07 8.46
C ILE A 19 0.14 4.22 7.72
N GLN A 20 0.51 3.01 7.28
CA GLN A 20 -0.42 2.11 6.58
C GLN A 20 -1.62 1.72 7.44
N ILE A 21 -1.45 1.59 8.76
CA ILE A 21 -2.54 1.21 9.68
C ILE A 21 -3.74 2.19 9.59
N PRO A 22 -3.58 3.50 9.89
CA PRO A 22 -4.68 4.44 9.74
C PRO A 22 -5.06 4.71 8.28
N ALA A 23 -4.11 4.63 7.33
CA ALA A 23 -4.43 4.81 5.91
C ALA A 23 -5.42 3.75 5.42
N THR A 24 -5.12 2.47 5.65
CA THR A 24 -6.02 1.38 5.24
C THR A 24 -7.37 1.46 5.95
N LEU A 25 -7.37 1.65 7.28
CA LEU A 25 -8.61 1.65 8.07
C LEU A 25 -9.52 2.86 7.83
N LEU A 26 -8.95 4.02 7.50
CA LEU A 26 -9.70 5.28 7.43
C LEU A 26 -9.86 5.81 6.00
N PHE A 27 -9.02 5.36 5.06
CA PHE A 27 -9.00 5.86 3.69
C PHE A 27 -9.26 4.75 2.66
N ASP A 28 -8.43 3.72 2.58
CA ASP A 28 -8.51 2.72 1.51
C ASP A 28 -9.81 1.90 1.57
N THR A 29 -10.22 1.54 2.78
CA THR A 29 -11.46 0.80 3.05
C THR A 29 -12.73 1.58 2.69
N GLN A 30 -12.66 2.90 2.46
CA GLN A 30 -13.80 3.67 1.95
C GLN A 30 -14.15 3.30 0.50
N GLY A 31 -13.25 2.67 -0.26
CA GLY A 31 -13.57 2.13 -1.58
C GLY A 31 -14.39 0.82 -1.54
N VAL A 32 -14.42 0.15 -0.38
CA VAL A 32 -15.08 -1.15 -0.18
C VAL A 32 -16.33 -1.03 0.66
N TYR A 33 -16.29 -0.26 1.77
CA TYR A 33 -17.39 -0.15 2.71
C TYR A 33 -18.18 1.15 2.54
N GLY A 34 -19.43 1.12 3.02
CA GLY A 34 -20.34 2.26 2.89
C GLY A 34 -19.87 3.50 3.66
N GLU A 35 -20.18 4.67 3.10
CA GLU A 35 -19.78 5.97 3.64
C GLU A 35 -20.26 6.25 5.08
N TRP A 36 -21.34 5.60 5.52
CA TRP A 36 -21.91 5.76 6.86
C TRP A 36 -20.96 5.36 8.00
N LEU A 37 -19.93 4.56 7.70
CA LEU A 37 -18.87 4.19 8.66
C LEU A 37 -17.87 5.31 8.92
N TYR A 38 -17.81 6.33 8.07
CA TYR A 38 -16.74 7.32 8.09
C TYR A 38 -17.25 8.73 8.46
N PRO A 39 -16.56 9.42 9.39
CA PRO A 39 -16.77 10.84 9.66
C PRO A 39 -16.74 11.70 8.39
N SER A 40 -17.46 12.83 8.41
CA SER A 40 -17.53 13.74 7.25
C SER A 40 -16.17 14.19 6.74
N PHE A 41 -15.22 14.51 7.63
CA PHE A 41 -13.87 14.92 7.25
C PHE A 41 -13.14 13.86 6.40
N LEU A 42 -13.26 12.57 6.76
CA LEU A 42 -12.61 11.48 6.03
C LEU A 42 -13.24 11.25 4.66
N ARG A 43 -14.56 11.43 4.57
CA ARG A 43 -15.29 11.41 3.29
C ARG A 43 -14.87 12.57 2.40
N SER A 44 -14.76 13.78 2.94
CA SER A 44 -14.27 14.95 2.21
C SER A 44 -12.83 14.76 1.71
N LEU A 45 -11.97 14.13 2.51
CA LEU A 45 -10.60 13.79 2.09
C LEU A 45 -10.61 12.83 0.89
N ARG A 46 -11.44 11.79 0.93
CA ARG A 46 -11.63 10.87 -0.19
C ARG A 46 -12.16 11.58 -1.43
N HIS A 47 -13.19 12.42 -1.29
CA HIS A 47 -13.73 13.18 -2.43
C HIS A 47 -12.67 14.06 -3.07
N HIS A 48 -11.87 14.78 -2.27
CA HIS A 48 -10.77 15.60 -2.78
C HIS A 48 -9.71 14.78 -3.52
N TYR A 49 -9.38 13.60 -3.00
CA TYR A 49 -8.50 12.66 -3.69
C TYR A 49 -9.09 12.20 -5.02
N LEU A 50 -10.36 11.78 -5.06
CA LEU A 50 -11.03 11.33 -6.29
C LEU A 50 -11.15 12.46 -7.32
N GLU A 51 -11.35 13.71 -6.89
CA GLU A 51 -11.35 14.86 -7.78
C GLU A 51 -9.98 15.11 -8.42
N THR A 52 -8.91 14.94 -7.64
CA THR A 52 -7.53 15.21 -8.03
C THR A 52 -6.95 14.10 -8.90
N TYR A 53 -7.04 12.85 -8.46
CA TYR A 53 -6.39 11.70 -9.08
C TYR A 53 -7.30 10.93 -10.03
N LYS A 54 -8.61 11.17 -10.01
CA LYS A 54 -9.62 10.49 -10.84
C LYS A 54 -9.48 8.97 -10.73
N ASP A 55 -9.38 8.45 -9.52
CA ASP A 55 -9.16 7.03 -9.26
C ASP A 55 -10.47 6.24 -9.30
N PRO A 56 -10.77 5.50 -10.40
CA PRO A 56 -12.02 4.77 -10.50
C PRO A 56 -12.03 3.55 -9.55
N PHE A 57 -10.86 3.04 -9.20
CA PHE A 57 -10.72 1.83 -8.39
C PHE A 57 -11.11 2.12 -6.95
N LEU A 58 -10.60 3.22 -6.37
CA LEU A 58 -10.98 3.66 -5.03
C LEU A 58 -12.39 4.28 -5.01
N ALA A 59 -12.88 4.83 -6.12
CA ALA A 59 -14.24 5.37 -6.19
C ALA A 59 -15.30 4.29 -5.92
N ASN A 60 -15.10 3.08 -6.46
CA ASN A 60 -15.96 1.94 -6.17
C ASN A 60 -15.26 0.60 -6.46
N ALA A 61 -14.68 -0.02 -5.43
CA ALA A 61 -13.95 -1.26 -5.59
C ALA A 61 -14.84 -2.42 -6.10
N TRP A 62 -16.14 -2.40 -5.81
CA TRP A 62 -17.08 -3.45 -6.23
C TRP A 62 -17.26 -3.53 -7.74
N ASN A 63 -17.04 -2.43 -8.46
CA ASN A 63 -17.07 -2.40 -9.93
C ASN A 63 -15.78 -2.95 -10.55
N HIS A 64 -14.78 -3.29 -9.72
CA HIS A 64 -13.47 -3.80 -10.12
C HIS A 64 -13.11 -5.04 -9.28
N PRO A 65 -13.63 -6.24 -9.59
CA PRO A 65 -13.42 -7.43 -8.76
C PRO A 65 -11.96 -7.79 -8.47
N TRP A 66 -11.05 -7.50 -9.42
CA TRP A 66 -9.62 -7.68 -9.25
C TRP A 66 -8.99 -6.70 -8.24
N PHE A 67 -9.53 -5.48 -8.14
CA PHE A 67 -9.07 -4.47 -7.19
C PHE A 67 -9.67 -4.72 -5.82
N LEU A 68 -10.97 -5.08 -5.79
CA LEU A 68 -11.66 -5.51 -4.58
C LEU A 68 -10.90 -6.65 -3.89
N SER A 69 -10.40 -7.64 -4.63
CA SER A 69 -9.62 -8.72 -4.02
C SER A 69 -8.35 -8.21 -3.34
N PHE A 70 -7.62 -7.27 -3.94
CA PHE A 70 -6.48 -6.62 -3.29
C PHE A 70 -6.88 -5.82 -2.05
N CYS A 71 -7.97 -5.05 -2.09
CA CYS A 71 -8.45 -4.31 -0.91
C CYS A 71 -8.83 -5.25 0.25
N LEU A 72 -9.48 -6.37 -0.04
CA LEU A 72 -9.86 -7.36 0.99
C LEU A 72 -8.62 -8.08 1.55
N LEU A 73 -7.65 -8.43 0.71
CA LEU A 73 -6.38 -8.98 1.17
C LEU A 73 -5.62 -7.98 2.05
N GLU A 74 -5.62 -6.70 1.67
CA GLU A 74 -5.02 -5.65 2.47
C GLU A 74 -5.71 -5.52 3.84
N HIS A 75 -7.03 -5.45 3.85
CA HIS A 75 -7.81 -5.27 5.07
C HIS A 75 -7.74 -6.49 6.02
N TYR A 76 -7.77 -7.71 5.51
CA TYR A 76 -7.84 -8.90 6.36
C TYR A 76 -6.46 -9.53 6.64
N LEU A 77 -5.51 -9.45 5.71
CA LEU A 77 -4.20 -10.08 5.86
C LEU A 77 -3.07 -9.06 6.09
N ALA A 78 -3.05 -7.96 5.32
CA ALA A 78 -1.97 -7.01 5.44
C ALA A 78 -2.09 -6.13 6.70
N MET A 79 -3.30 -5.75 7.09
CA MET A 79 -3.55 -4.98 8.32
C MET A 79 -2.96 -5.59 9.60
N PRO A 80 -3.27 -6.86 9.97
CA PRO A 80 -2.63 -7.47 11.13
C PRO A 80 -1.11 -7.58 10.96
N PHE A 81 -0.64 -7.78 9.72
CA PHE A 81 0.78 -7.76 9.40
C PHE A 81 1.41 -6.36 9.61
N TYR A 82 0.73 -5.25 9.32
CA TYR A 82 1.26 -3.90 9.51
C TYR A 82 1.56 -3.60 10.98
N VAL A 83 0.65 -3.98 11.87
CA VAL A 83 0.83 -3.82 13.32
C VAL A 83 2.05 -4.62 13.78
N TRP A 84 2.14 -5.88 13.36
CA TRP A 84 3.26 -6.75 13.71
C TRP A 84 4.60 -6.27 13.11
N ALA A 85 4.59 -5.84 11.85
CA ALA A 85 5.75 -5.31 11.16
C ALA A 85 6.25 -4.01 11.80
N ALA A 86 5.36 -3.09 12.15
CA ALA A 86 5.72 -1.87 12.87
C ALA A 86 6.40 -2.19 14.21
N TYR A 87 5.87 -3.17 14.97
CA TYR A 87 6.53 -3.65 16.19
C TYR A 87 7.92 -4.22 15.91
N CYS A 88 8.07 -5.08 14.90
CA CYS A 88 9.36 -5.66 14.57
C CYS A 88 10.38 -4.61 14.12
N TYR A 89 9.98 -3.69 13.24
CA TYR A 89 10.85 -2.63 12.74
C TYR A 89 11.20 -1.62 13.84
N TYR A 90 10.31 -1.34 14.81
CA TYR A 90 10.63 -0.52 16.00
C TYR A 90 11.83 -1.05 16.81
N TYR A 91 12.07 -2.37 16.80
CA TYR A 91 13.26 -2.97 17.41
C TYR A 91 14.41 -3.23 16.40
N GLY A 92 14.15 -3.07 15.11
CA GLY A 92 15.07 -3.26 13.99
C GLY A 92 15.09 -4.69 13.46
N ALA A 93 15.16 -4.87 12.15
CA ALA A 93 15.05 -6.19 11.51
C ALA A 93 16.25 -7.13 11.77
N VAL A 94 17.41 -6.58 12.15
CA VAL A 94 18.56 -7.37 12.62
C VAL A 94 18.27 -8.02 13.96
N ASN A 95 17.65 -7.27 14.89
CA ASN A 95 17.31 -7.74 16.23
C ASN A 95 16.03 -8.58 16.26
N LYS A 96 15.12 -8.36 15.29
CA LYS A 96 13.89 -9.13 15.11
C LYS A 96 13.92 -9.87 13.77
N PRO A 97 14.77 -10.90 13.64
CA PRO A 97 15.01 -11.58 12.36
C PRO A 97 13.77 -12.22 11.73
N VAL A 98 12.75 -12.51 12.53
CA VAL A 98 11.48 -13.11 12.11
C VAL A 98 10.70 -12.28 11.10
N ILE A 99 10.93 -10.96 11.01
CA ILE A 99 10.23 -10.08 10.07
C ILE A 99 10.70 -10.24 8.63
N VAL A 100 11.92 -10.72 8.40
CA VAL A 100 12.60 -10.63 7.10
C VAL A 100 11.86 -11.37 5.98
N ILE A 101 11.50 -12.65 6.19
CA ILE A 101 10.79 -13.42 5.16
C ILE A 101 9.36 -12.92 4.95
N PRO A 102 8.55 -12.69 6.01
CA PRO A 102 7.22 -12.09 5.84
C PRO A 102 7.23 -10.71 5.17
N ALA A 103 8.20 -9.86 5.49
CA ALA A 103 8.36 -8.55 4.86
C ALA A 103 8.69 -8.66 3.37
N LEU A 104 9.50 -9.63 2.97
CA LEU A 104 9.75 -9.92 1.55
C LEU A 104 8.46 -10.35 0.83
N ILE A 105 7.70 -11.28 1.41
CA ILE A 105 6.43 -11.77 0.84
C ILE A 105 5.44 -10.61 0.67
N TYR A 106 5.22 -9.82 1.73
CA TYR A 106 4.37 -8.65 1.69
C TYR A 106 4.79 -7.67 0.59
N SER A 107 6.10 -7.42 0.48
CA SER A 107 6.63 -6.45 -0.47
C SER A 107 6.39 -6.87 -1.91
N VAL A 108 6.67 -8.12 -2.25
CA VAL A 108 6.43 -8.68 -3.58
C VAL A 108 4.94 -8.67 -3.94
N HIS A 109 4.07 -9.00 -2.98
CA HIS A 109 2.63 -8.90 -3.16
C HIS A 109 2.20 -7.47 -3.48
N THR A 110 2.64 -6.49 -2.67
CA THR A 110 2.25 -5.08 -2.82
C THR A 110 2.77 -4.51 -4.15
N ILE A 111 4.00 -4.82 -4.53
CA ILE A 111 4.57 -4.45 -5.84
C ILE A 111 3.70 -4.99 -6.98
N THR A 112 3.30 -6.27 -6.90
CA THR A 112 2.43 -6.89 -7.91
C THR A 112 1.08 -6.20 -8.01
N ALA A 113 0.45 -5.86 -6.87
CA ALA A 113 -0.82 -5.15 -6.84
C ALA A 113 -0.70 -3.75 -7.49
N VAL A 114 0.35 -2.99 -7.17
CA VAL A 114 0.58 -1.66 -7.77
C VAL A 114 0.87 -1.74 -9.26
N ILE A 115 1.61 -2.74 -9.72
CA ILE A 115 1.81 -2.97 -11.17
C ILE A 115 0.48 -3.25 -11.88
N ALA A 116 -0.41 -4.04 -11.27
CA ALA A 116 -1.74 -4.28 -11.82
C ALA A 116 -2.55 -2.98 -11.91
N ILE A 117 -2.52 -2.15 -10.85
CA ILE A 117 -3.16 -0.83 -10.82
C ILE A 117 -2.61 0.07 -11.93
N TRP A 118 -1.29 0.18 -12.08
CA TRP A 118 -0.67 0.98 -13.15
C TRP A 118 -1.05 0.48 -14.53
N THR A 119 -1.06 -0.84 -14.73
CA THR A 119 -1.45 -1.45 -16.00
C THR A 119 -2.90 -1.06 -16.35
N MET A 120 -3.82 -1.17 -15.39
CA MET A 120 -5.22 -0.78 -15.60
C MET A 120 -5.37 0.73 -15.77
N ALA A 121 -4.68 1.54 -14.96
CA ALA A 121 -4.69 2.99 -15.07
C ALA A 121 -4.21 3.48 -16.45
N LEU A 122 -3.23 2.80 -17.06
CA LEU A 122 -2.67 3.19 -18.35
C LEU A 122 -3.45 2.63 -19.54
N LEU A 123 -3.96 1.40 -19.45
CA LEU A 123 -4.47 0.65 -20.60
C LEU A 123 -5.99 0.44 -20.62
N ALA A 124 -6.68 0.53 -19.48
CA ALA A 124 -8.11 0.25 -19.44
C ALA A 124 -8.93 1.34 -20.13
N ASP A 125 -10.03 0.92 -20.77
CA ASP A 125 -11.04 1.83 -21.30
C ASP A 125 -11.98 2.26 -20.18
N PHE A 126 -12.01 3.57 -19.91
CA PHE A 126 -12.83 4.18 -18.87
C PHE A 126 -14.07 4.90 -19.42
N SER A 127 -14.34 4.80 -20.73
CA SER A 127 -15.45 5.51 -21.39
C SER A 127 -16.85 5.14 -20.88
N LYS A 128 -16.99 3.96 -20.26
CA LYS A 128 -18.27 3.40 -19.79
C LYS A 128 -18.42 3.41 -18.26
N ILE A 129 -17.44 3.94 -17.54
CA ILE A 129 -17.46 4.01 -16.07
C ILE A 129 -18.24 5.27 -15.65
N GLN A 130 -19.05 5.16 -14.59
CA GLN A 130 -19.85 6.28 -14.07
C GLN A 130 -19.06 7.13 -13.07
N GLU A 131 -18.08 6.51 -12.44
CA GLU A 131 -17.17 7.03 -11.43
C GLU A 131 -16.12 7.97 -12.04
N PRO A 132 -15.53 8.87 -11.23
CA PRO A 132 -14.40 9.69 -11.67
C PRO A 132 -13.25 8.82 -12.19
N ALA A 133 -12.91 8.98 -13.46
CA ALA A 133 -11.87 8.22 -14.13
C ALA A 133 -10.99 9.13 -15.02
N PRO A 134 -9.73 8.76 -15.29
CA PRO A 134 -8.83 9.60 -16.07
C PRO A 134 -9.20 9.55 -17.56
N THR A 135 -9.36 10.71 -18.18
CA THR A 135 -9.82 10.85 -19.58
C THR A 135 -8.68 11.05 -20.58
N ASN A 136 -7.49 11.42 -20.10
CA ASN A 136 -6.31 11.66 -20.92
C ASN A 136 -5.05 11.08 -20.26
N PHE A 137 -3.97 11.02 -21.04
CA PHE A 137 -2.71 10.40 -20.60
C PHE A 137 -2.09 11.07 -19.37
N THR A 138 -2.17 12.40 -19.26
CA THR A 138 -1.65 13.12 -18.09
C THR A 138 -2.37 12.73 -16.80
N GLN A 139 -3.70 12.60 -16.83
CA GLN A 139 -4.47 12.13 -15.68
C GLN A 139 -4.14 10.68 -15.32
N ARG A 140 -3.90 9.82 -16.32
CA ARG A 140 -3.47 8.43 -16.08
C ARG A 140 -2.10 8.37 -15.38
N LEU A 141 -1.15 9.19 -15.82
CA LEU A 141 0.15 9.31 -15.16
C LEU A 141 0.03 9.88 -13.73
N LEU A 142 -0.86 10.85 -13.52
CA LEU A 142 -1.13 11.40 -12.20
C LEU A 142 -1.67 10.33 -11.24
N LEU A 143 -2.58 9.46 -11.72
CA LEU A 143 -3.06 8.32 -10.96
C LEU A 143 -1.91 7.34 -10.63
N CYS A 144 -1.06 6.99 -11.61
CA CYS A 144 0.10 6.15 -11.35
C CYS A 144 1.05 6.76 -10.30
N PHE A 145 1.25 8.08 -10.36
CA PHE A 145 2.06 8.81 -9.40
C PHE A 145 1.50 8.71 -7.98
N ALA A 146 0.18 8.77 -7.81
CA ALA A 146 -0.50 8.60 -6.53
C ALA A 146 -0.14 7.27 -5.84
N TYR A 147 -0.02 6.20 -6.63
CA TYR A 147 0.32 4.87 -6.15
C TYR A 147 1.84 4.62 -5.99
N SER A 148 2.69 5.52 -6.49
CA SER A 148 4.15 5.32 -6.49
C SER A 148 4.80 5.11 -5.12
N PRO A 149 4.34 5.73 -4.00
CA PRO A 149 4.91 5.46 -2.69
C PRO A 149 4.76 3.98 -2.28
N PHE A 150 3.63 3.37 -2.64
CA PHE A 150 3.32 1.95 -2.39
C PHE A 150 4.07 1.00 -3.32
N PHE A 151 4.81 1.52 -4.31
CA PHE A 151 5.76 0.73 -5.09
C PHE A 151 7.19 0.90 -4.55
N ILE A 152 7.60 2.15 -4.32
CA ILE A 152 8.98 2.50 -3.98
C ILE A 152 9.36 1.91 -2.61
N VAL A 153 8.53 2.10 -1.57
CA VAL A 153 8.88 1.64 -0.23
C VAL A 153 8.88 0.11 -0.13
N PRO A 154 7.89 -0.62 -0.68
CA PRO A 154 7.97 -2.07 -0.80
C PRO A 154 9.17 -2.56 -1.62
N MET A 155 9.59 -1.86 -2.66
CA MET A 155 10.82 -2.23 -3.40
C MET A 155 12.06 -2.15 -2.50
N VAL A 156 12.20 -1.07 -1.72
CA VAL A 156 13.28 -0.93 -0.73
C VAL A 156 13.23 -2.06 0.30
N ASN A 157 12.04 -2.36 0.83
CA ASN A 157 11.83 -3.43 1.81
C ASN A 157 12.18 -4.83 1.24
N ALA A 158 11.80 -5.11 -0.01
CA ALA A 158 12.10 -6.35 -0.69
C ALA A 158 13.60 -6.55 -0.87
N VAL A 159 14.31 -5.51 -1.33
CA VAL A 159 15.77 -5.55 -1.50
C VAL A 159 16.47 -5.73 -0.15
N ASP A 160 16.09 -4.95 0.88
CA ASP A 160 16.66 -5.08 2.22
C ASP A 160 16.45 -6.48 2.81
N SER A 161 15.22 -7.00 2.71
CA SER A 161 14.87 -8.32 3.22
C SER A 161 15.61 -9.44 2.48
N PHE A 162 15.79 -9.30 1.16
CA PHE A 162 16.58 -10.23 0.36
C PHE A 162 18.05 -10.23 0.79
N LEU A 163 18.67 -9.05 0.94
CA LEU A 163 20.06 -8.92 1.36
C LEU A 163 20.29 -9.49 2.78
N LEU A 164 19.37 -9.22 3.72
CA LEU A 164 19.43 -9.79 5.07
C LEU A 164 19.30 -11.32 5.04
N THR A 165 18.48 -11.86 4.14
CA THR A 165 18.36 -13.32 3.96
C THR A 165 19.66 -13.93 3.44
N GLN A 166 20.32 -13.28 2.48
CA GLN A 166 21.61 -13.75 1.95
C GLN A 166 22.71 -13.69 3.00
N LYS A 167 22.80 -12.59 3.76
CA LYS A 167 23.81 -12.44 4.82
C LYS A 167 23.72 -13.57 5.85
N ARG A 168 22.51 -13.90 6.29
CA ARG A 168 22.28 -14.98 7.28
C ARG A 168 22.54 -16.39 6.78
N LYS A 169 22.59 -16.61 5.47
CA LYS A 169 22.99 -17.91 4.91
C LYS A 169 24.51 -18.09 4.89
N ASN A 170 25.24 -16.98 4.96
CA ASN A 170 26.71 -16.95 4.87
C ASN A 170 27.39 -16.79 6.24
N ASP A 171 26.61 -16.52 7.30
CA ASP A 171 27.03 -16.49 8.71
C ASP A 171 26.75 -17.85 9.36
#